data_AF-A0A2N9B7T6-F1
#
_entry.id   AF-A0A2N9B7T6-F1
#
_cell.length_a   1.000
_cell.length_b   1.000
_cell.length_c   1.000
_cell.angle_alpha   90.00
_cell.angle_beta   90.00
_cell.angle_gamma   90.00
#
_symmetry.space_group_name_H-M   'P 1'
#
loop_
_entity.id
_entity.type
_entity.pdbx_description
1 polymer ?
#
loop_
_entity_poly.entity_id
_entity_poly.type
_entity_poly.pdbx_seq_one_letter_code
_entity_poly.pdbx_strand_id
1 'polypeptide(L)'
;MSPRKYGDAGQAFPIYITVVAGLLFLAFAYLAVGQAAATRNGAQTAADAAALGAAQDRRNQLVGRWMDNLLNPDLWQDIFHGKVEGLDPSCWRAQQLADANDAHVVGGGCEPEWDPLGYTVEVKTNDPVGDSIVPGTETTYATAEARAVIEPRCSLQPPEEGNDNDEDLPQLNCGGQNWDLDADDLSDLPGPDDLFDVHLAD
;
A
#
# COMPACT_ATOMS: atom_id res chain seq x y z
N MET A 1 6.54 -85.50 -12.90
CA MET A 1 6.96 -84.12 -13.21
C MET A 1 6.07 -83.15 -12.44
N SER A 2 6.62 -82.39 -11.48
CA SER A 2 5.86 -81.33 -10.79
C SER A 2 5.72 -80.09 -11.71
N PRO A 3 4.52 -79.50 -11.83
CA PRO A 3 4.38 -78.20 -12.48
C PRO A 3 4.83 -77.10 -11.51
N ARG A 4 5.81 -76.31 -11.91
CA ARG A 4 6.12 -75.03 -11.25
C ARG A 4 4.98 -74.05 -11.57
N LYS A 5 4.17 -73.70 -10.57
CA LYS A 5 3.31 -72.51 -10.64
C LYS A 5 4.20 -71.28 -10.46
N TYR A 6 4.46 -70.55 -11.54
CA TYR A 6 4.92 -69.17 -11.44
C TYR A 6 3.75 -68.32 -10.94
N GLY A 7 3.86 -67.83 -9.70
CA GLY A 7 2.88 -66.92 -9.12
C GLY A 7 3.11 -65.52 -9.66
N ASP A 8 2.31 -65.12 -10.65
CA ASP A 8 2.32 -63.77 -11.24
C ASP A 8 1.43 -62.81 -10.44
N ALA A 9 1.63 -62.79 -9.12
CA ALA A 9 0.86 -61.99 -8.18
C ALA A 9 1.83 -61.28 -7.23
N GLY A 10 2.43 -60.19 -7.71
CA GLY A 10 3.38 -59.44 -6.90
C GLY A 10 3.91 -58.13 -7.46
N GLN A 11 3.79 -57.87 -8.78
CA GLN A 11 4.35 -56.64 -9.38
C GLN A 11 3.37 -55.49 -9.56
N ALA A 12 2.07 -55.73 -9.70
CA ALA A 12 1.10 -54.64 -9.87
C ALA A 12 1.01 -53.74 -8.62
N PHE A 13 1.02 -54.34 -7.43
CA PHE A 13 0.90 -53.61 -6.16
C PHE A 13 2.10 -52.65 -5.89
N PRO A 14 3.37 -53.06 -6.06
CA PRO A 14 4.51 -52.14 -6.03
C PRO A 14 4.44 -51.03 -7.07
N ILE A 15 3.97 -51.32 -8.30
CA ILE A 15 3.85 -50.31 -9.36
C ILE A 15 2.81 -49.25 -8.99
N TYR A 16 1.65 -49.63 -8.45
CA TYR A 16 0.66 -48.65 -8.00
C TYR A 16 1.20 -47.78 -6.86
N ILE A 17 1.94 -48.36 -5.91
CA ILE A 17 2.57 -47.59 -4.82
C ILE A 17 3.58 -46.60 -5.38
N THR A 18 4.46 -47.00 -6.30
CA THR A 18 5.46 -46.08 -6.86
C THR A 18 4.83 -44.98 -7.71
N VAL A 19 3.79 -45.29 -8.48
CA VAL A 19 3.03 -44.30 -9.26
C VAL A 19 2.34 -43.30 -8.32
N VAL A 20 1.62 -43.79 -7.31
CA VAL A 20 0.93 -42.91 -6.35
C VAL A 20 1.93 -42.06 -5.56
N ALA A 21 3.02 -42.66 -5.08
CA ALA A 21 4.07 -41.92 -4.37
C ALA A 21 4.72 -40.85 -5.28
N GLY A 22 4.97 -41.17 -6.55
CA GLY A 22 5.51 -40.22 -7.53
C GLY A 22 4.55 -39.06 -7.82
N LEU A 23 3.25 -39.35 -7.98
CA LEU A 23 2.24 -38.31 -8.19
C LEU A 23 2.06 -37.42 -6.96
N LEU A 24 2.04 -37.99 -5.75
CA LEU A 24 1.98 -37.22 -4.51
C LEU A 24 3.22 -36.35 -4.33
N PHE A 25 4.40 -36.87 -4.64
CA PHE A 25 5.64 -36.08 -4.61
C PHE A 25 5.56 -34.88 -5.56
N LEU A 26 5.10 -35.08 -6.80
CA LEU A 26 4.89 -33.98 -7.75
C LEU A 26 3.85 -32.98 -7.22
N ALA A 27 2.75 -33.45 -6.62
CA ALA A 27 1.73 -32.59 -6.04
C ALA A 27 2.29 -31.71 -4.90
N PHE A 28 3.10 -32.28 -3.99
CA PHE A 28 3.77 -31.51 -2.94
C PHE A 28 4.80 -30.53 -3.49
N ALA A 29 5.54 -30.92 -4.54
CA ALA A 29 6.47 -30.02 -5.21
C ALA A 29 5.75 -28.80 -5.81
N TYR A 30 4.59 -28.99 -6.44
CA TYR A 30 3.78 -27.88 -6.93
C TYR A 30 3.17 -27.04 -5.82
N LEU A 31 2.73 -27.65 -4.72
CA LEU A 31 2.22 -26.93 -3.56
C LEU A 31 3.26 -25.97 -2.98
N ALA A 32 4.51 -26.43 -2.85
CA ALA A 32 5.61 -25.61 -2.36
C ALA A 32 5.83 -24.35 -3.21
N VAL A 33 5.80 -24.50 -4.54
CA VAL A 33 5.92 -23.35 -5.46
C VAL A 33 4.73 -22.41 -5.32
N GLY A 34 3.52 -22.96 -5.14
CA GLY A 34 2.32 -22.17 -4.89
C GLY A 34 2.38 -21.35 -3.61
N GLN A 35 2.91 -21.91 -2.52
CA GLN A 35 3.10 -21.20 -1.26
C GLN A 35 4.09 -20.04 -1.42
N ALA A 36 5.23 -20.26 -2.08
CA ALA A 36 6.21 -19.20 -2.33
C ALA A 36 5.63 -18.05 -3.16
N ALA A 37 4.82 -18.36 -4.18
CA ALA A 37 4.13 -17.36 -4.97
C ALA A 37 3.11 -16.56 -4.12
N ALA A 38 2.37 -17.24 -3.24
CA ALA A 38 1.43 -16.59 -2.33
C ALA A 38 2.13 -15.63 -1.35
N THR A 39 3.22 -16.05 -0.69
CA THR A 39 4.00 -15.19 0.22
C THR A 39 4.57 -13.97 -0.50
N ARG A 40 5.08 -14.15 -1.73
CA ARG A 40 5.57 -13.03 -2.54
C ARG A 40 4.47 -12.01 -2.87
N ASN A 41 3.30 -12.49 -3.26
CA ASN A 41 2.16 -11.61 -3.54
C ASN A 41 1.66 -10.91 -2.26
N GLY A 42 1.66 -11.62 -1.13
CA GLY A 42 1.33 -11.05 0.19
C GLY A 42 2.30 -9.93 0.58
N ALA A 43 3.60 -10.09 0.32
CA ALA A 43 4.58 -9.02 0.53
C ALA A 43 4.23 -7.75 -0.25
N GLN A 44 3.86 -7.88 -1.53
CA GLN A 44 3.47 -6.72 -2.33
C GLN A 44 2.19 -6.06 -1.79
N THR A 45 1.17 -6.85 -1.45
CA THR A 45 -0.06 -6.31 -0.83
C THR A 45 0.24 -5.57 0.47
N ALA A 46 1.16 -6.08 1.29
CA ALA A 46 1.61 -5.42 2.50
C ALA A 46 2.33 -4.09 2.21
N ALA A 47 3.23 -4.07 1.22
CA ALA A 47 3.93 -2.86 0.81
C ALA A 47 2.96 -1.79 0.29
N ASP A 48 2.07 -2.18 -0.62
CA ASP A 48 1.05 -1.31 -1.22
C ASP A 48 0.16 -0.67 -0.14
N ALA A 49 -0.34 -1.50 0.79
CA ALA A 49 -1.15 -1.03 1.90
C ALA A 49 -0.36 -0.08 2.82
N ALA A 50 0.90 -0.42 3.13
CA ALA A 50 1.73 0.39 4.01
C ALA A 50 2.08 1.75 3.40
N ALA A 51 2.45 1.79 2.11
CA ALA A 51 2.72 3.02 1.37
C ALA A 51 1.48 3.92 1.31
N LEU A 52 0.33 3.37 0.90
CA LEU A 52 -0.94 4.11 0.89
C LEU A 52 -1.31 4.61 2.28
N GLY A 53 -1.07 3.81 3.33
CA GLY A 53 -1.35 4.21 4.71
C GLY A 53 -0.56 5.43 5.16
N ALA A 54 0.75 5.45 4.92
CA ALA A 54 1.58 6.61 5.26
C ALA A 54 1.16 7.84 4.43
N ALA A 55 0.90 7.67 3.14
CA ALA A 55 0.46 8.76 2.28
C ALA A 55 -0.91 9.32 2.69
N GLN A 56 -1.88 8.47 3.03
CA GLN A 56 -3.20 8.87 3.52
C GLN A 56 -3.13 9.59 4.87
N ASP A 57 -2.30 9.11 5.80
CA ASP A 57 -2.08 9.80 7.07
C ASP A 57 -1.50 11.20 6.86
N ARG A 58 -0.46 11.32 6.02
CA ARG A 58 0.11 12.61 5.66
C ARG A 58 -0.91 13.53 4.99
N ARG A 59 -1.72 13.01 4.06
CA ARG A 59 -2.83 13.75 3.43
C ARG A 59 -3.78 14.30 4.50
N ASN A 60 -4.20 13.47 5.44
CA ASN A 60 -5.14 13.90 6.50
C ASN A 60 -4.54 15.02 7.36
N GLN A 61 -3.24 14.97 7.64
CA GLN A 61 -2.56 16.06 8.36
C GLN A 61 -2.53 17.35 7.54
N LEU A 62 -2.29 17.29 6.22
CA LEU A 62 -2.35 18.47 5.34
C LEU A 62 -3.75 19.07 5.28
N VAL A 63 -4.80 18.24 5.22
CA VAL A 63 -6.18 18.71 5.31
C VAL A 63 -6.44 19.40 6.65
N GLY A 64 -5.96 18.83 7.76
CA GLY A 64 -6.03 19.47 9.07
C GLY A 64 -5.33 20.84 9.10
N ARG A 65 -4.12 20.93 8.52
CA ARG A 65 -3.41 22.21 8.39
C ARG A 65 -4.15 23.24 7.56
N TRP A 66 -4.79 22.81 6.47
CA TRP A 66 -5.62 23.68 5.65
C TRP A 66 -6.84 24.19 6.42
N MET A 67 -7.54 23.30 7.14
CA MET A 67 -8.67 23.68 8.00
C MET A 67 -8.26 24.67 9.11
N ASP A 68 -7.10 24.46 9.73
CA ASP A 68 -6.57 25.37 10.76
C ASP A 68 -6.18 26.76 10.19
N ASN A 69 -5.99 26.87 8.87
CA ASN A 69 -5.53 28.07 8.17
C ASN A 69 -6.50 28.54 7.08
N LEU A 70 -7.80 28.24 7.20
CA LEU A 70 -8.81 28.69 6.24
C LEU A 70 -8.78 30.22 6.09
N LEU A 71 -8.65 30.96 7.18
CA LEU A 71 -8.62 32.43 7.16
C LEU A 71 -7.27 33.02 6.68
N ASN A 72 -6.31 32.19 6.25
CA ASN A 72 -5.00 32.62 5.76
C ASN A 72 -4.71 32.02 4.36
N PRO A 73 -5.34 32.51 3.28
CA PRO A 73 -5.21 31.94 1.95
C PRO A 73 -3.80 31.92 1.36
N ASP A 74 -2.95 32.84 1.81
CA ASP A 74 -1.54 32.91 1.43
C ASP A 74 -0.76 31.62 1.74
N LEU A 75 -1.24 30.83 2.72
CA LEU A 75 -0.59 29.58 3.14
C LEU A 75 -1.10 28.35 2.38
N TRP A 76 -2.22 28.44 1.67
CA TRP A 76 -2.90 27.26 1.11
C TRP A 76 -2.04 26.53 0.07
N GLN A 77 -1.36 27.27 -0.81
CA GLN A 77 -0.47 26.68 -1.81
C GLN A 77 0.70 25.91 -1.19
N ASP A 78 1.26 26.43 -0.10
CA ASP A 78 2.35 25.75 0.60
C ASP A 78 1.83 24.50 1.32
N ILE A 79 0.62 24.55 1.90
CA ILE A 79 -0.04 23.38 2.50
C ILE A 79 -0.28 22.29 1.44
N PHE A 80 -0.86 22.65 0.29
CA PHE A 80 -1.16 21.70 -0.79
C PHE A 80 0.11 21.07 -1.39
N HIS A 81 1.24 21.77 -1.37
CA HIS A 81 2.54 21.22 -1.78
C HIS A 81 3.34 20.57 -0.63
N GLY A 82 2.75 20.43 0.57
CA GLY A 82 3.41 19.83 1.73
C GLY A 82 4.59 20.64 2.29
N LYS A 83 4.70 21.92 1.95
CA LYS A 83 5.77 22.86 2.38
C LYS A 83 5.43 23.53 3.71
N VAL A 84 4.99 22.73 4.68
CA VAL A 84 4.54 23.23 5.99
C VAL A 84 5.19 22.49 7.14
N GLU A 85 5.43 23.23 8.22
CA GLU A 85 6.08 22.72 9.43
C GLU A 85 5.09 22.06 10.40
N GLY A 86 5.63 21.25 11.32
CA GLY A 86 4.89 20.62 12.42
C GLY A 86 3.89 19.55 11.99
N LEU A 87 4.13 18.90 10.85
CA LEU A 87 3.48 17.62 10.53
C LEU A 87 4.14 16.51 11.35
N ASP A 88 3.32 15.60 11.86
CA ASP A 88 3.78 14.42 12.56
C ASP A 88 4.35 13.37 11.56
N PRO A 89 5.25 12.49 12.01
CA PRO A 89 5.71 11.37 11.20
C PRO A 89 4.55 10.44 10.82
N SER A 90 4.40 10.07 9.55
CA SER A 90 3.30 9.21 9.09
C SER A 90 3.62 7.71 9.02
N CYS A 91 4.89 7.34 9.23
CA CYS A 91 5.36 5.96 9.13
C CYS A 91 4.77 4.99 10.15
N TRP A 92 4.16 5.49 11.23
CA TRP A 92 3.42 4.63 12.17
C TRP A 92 2.24 3.92 11.47
N ARG A 93 1.60 4.58 10.50
CA ARG A 93 0.47 4.03 9.76
C ARG A 93 0.92 2.98 8.75
N ALA A 94 2.08 3.17 8.12
CA ALA A 94 2.73 2.15 7.29
C ALA A 94 3.00 0.88 8.10
N GLN A 95 3.61 1.02 9.28
CA GLN A 95 3.88 -0.13 10.16
C GLN A 95 2.60 -0.88 10.53
N GLN A 96 1.55 -0.16 10.92
CA GLN A 96 0.27 -0.78 11.29
C GLN A 96 -0.36 -1.58 10.14
N LEU A 97 -0.29 -1.09 8.90
CA LEU A 97 -0.84 -1.80 7.74
C LEU A 97 0.07 -2.93 7.26
N ALA A 98 1.39 -2.80 7.38
CA ALA A 98 2.31 -3.91 7.15
C ALA A 98 2.03 -5.07 8.12
N ASP A 99 1.88 -4.76 9.42
CA ASP A 99 1.59 -5.75 10.47
C ASP A 99 0.25 -6.46 10.22
N ALA A 100 -0.76 -5.73 9.72
CA ALA A 100 -2.06 -6.29 9.36
C ALA A 100 -2.02 -7.22 8.14
N ASN A 101 -0.91 -7.22 7.38
CA ASN A 101 -0.68 -8.06 6.20
C ASN A 101 0.51 -9.02 6.40
N ASP A 102 0.74 -9.47 7.64
CA ASP A 102 1.78 -10.44 8.00
C ASP A 102 3.19 -10.04 7.52
N ALA A 103 3.49 -8.74 7.55
CA ALA A 103 4.79 -8.18 7.24
C ALA A 103 5.19 -7.11 8.28
N HIS A 104 6.40 -6.62 8.20
CA HIS A 104 6.87 -5.47 8.96
C HIS A 104 7.67 -4.54 8.06
N VAL A 105 7.66 -3.24 8.36
CA VAL A 105 8.52 -2.27 7.68
C VAL A 105 9.97 -2.56 8.09
N VAL A 106 10.87 -2.67 7.11
CA VAL A 106 12.29 -2.90 7.39
C VAL A 106 12.98 -1.60 7.81
N GLY A 107 14.13 -1.70 8.49
CA GLY A 107 14.78 -0.55 9.13
C GLY A 107 15.08 0.60 8.17
N GLY A 108 14.38 1.74 8.33
CA GLY A 108 14.48 2.90 7.43
C GLY A 108 13.57 2.80 6.20
N GLY A 109 12.93 1.67 5.94
CA GLY A 109 12.06 1.40 4.79
C GLY A 109 10.71 2.11 4.87
N CYS A 110 10.60 3.26 5.50
CA CYS A 110 9.49 4.18 5.30
C CYS A 110 10.09 5.58 5.21
N GLU A 111 10.16 6.09 3.98
CA GLU A 111 10.84 7.34 3.67
C GLU A 111 9.86 8.31 3.03
N PRO A 112 9.72 9.54 3.58
CA PRO A 112 8.93 10.58 2.92
C PRO A 112 9.67 11.07 1.68
N GLU A 113 8.90 11.38 0.65
CA GLU A 113 9.34 11.99 -0.58
C GLU A 113 8.65 13.34 -0.77
N TRP A 114 9.35 14.27 -1.43
CA TRP A 114 8.94 15.67 -1.50
C TRP A 114 8.65 16.16 -2.92
N ASP A 115 9.09 15.43 -3.94
CA ASP A 115 8.87 15.75 -5.35
C ASP A 115 8.83 14.47 -6.20
N PRO A 116 7.63 13.92 -6.49
CA PRO A 116 6.34 14.32 -5.95
C PRO A 116 6.22 14.02 -4.44
N LEU A 117 5.30 14.70 -3.76
CA LEU A 117 5.01 14.45 -2.34
C LEU A 117 4.51 13.00 -2.19
N GLY A 118 5.10 12.23 -1.29
CA GLY A 118 4.75 10.81 -1.18
C GLY A 118 5.51 10.06 -0.11
N TYR A 119 5.41 8.73 -0.17
CA TYR A 119 6.13 7.80 0.68
C TYR A 119 6.57 6.58 -0.12
N THR A 120 7.81 6.17 0.08
CA THR A 120 8.32 4.87 -0.34
C THR A 120 8.43 3.97 0.89
N VAL A 121 7.84 2.78 0.81
CA VAL A 121 7.81 1.82 1.92
C VAL A 121 8.31 0.45 1.47
N GLU A 122 9.34 -0.04 2.13
CA GLU A 122 9.86 -1.40 2.00
C GLU A 122 9.41 -2.25 3.20
N VAL A 123 8.86 -3.42 2.90
CA VAL A 123 8.40 -4.39 3.90
C VAL A 123 9.07 -5.74 3.70
N LYS A 124 9.08 -6.51 4.79
CA LYS A 124 9.47 -7.91 4.81
C LYS A 124 8.40 -8.74 5.48
N THR A 125 8.03 -9.84 4.86
CA THR A 125 7.09 -10.83 5.42
C THR A 125 7.58 -11.39 6.75
N ASN A 126 6.64 -11.68 7.64
CA ASN A 126 6.89 -12.29 8.94
C ASN A 126 7.12 -13.80 8.84
N ASP A 127 6.56 -14.43 7.81
CA ASP A 127 6.71 -15.84 7.52
C ASP A 127 7.62 -16.08 6.30
N PRO A 128 8.40 -17.17 6.29
CA PRO A 128 9.23 -17.52 5.14
C PRO A 128 8.39 -17.90 3.92
N VAL A 129 8.99 -17.80 2.73
CA VAL A 129 8.35 -18.17 1.45
C VAL A 129 8.02 -19.67 1.35
N GLY A 130 8.53 -20.49 2.26
CA GLY A 130 8.09 -21.87 2.37
C GLY A 130 8.69 -22.62 3.54
N ASP A 131 7.86 -23.41 4.19
CA ASP A 131 8.21 -24.41 5.21
C ASP A 131 8.26 -25.82 4.55
N SER A 132 8.90 -25.88 3.37
CA SER A 132 8.67 -26.93 2.36
C SER A 132 9.65 -28.11 2.44
N ILE A 133 9.28 -29.23 1.80
CA ILE A 133 10.17 -30.37 1.50
C ILE A 133 11.40 -29.96 0.68
N VAL A 134 11.36 -28.80 0.00
CA VAL A 134 12.50 -28.24 -0.74
C VAL A 134 13.46 -27.58 0.26
N PRO A 135 14.66 -28.13 0.48
CA PRO A 135 15.59 -27.59 1.47
C PRO A 135 16.06 -26.17 1.11
N GLY A 136 16.13 -25.28 2.09
CA GLY A 136 16.76 -23.96 1.99
C GLY A 136 15.78 -22.78 1.86
N THR A 137 14.47 -23.01 1.84
CA THR A 137 13.47 -21.93 1.79
C THR A 137 12.99 -21.46 3.15
N GLU A 138 13.32 -22.20 4.21
CA GLU A 138 12.79 -22.03 5.58
C GLU A 138 13.29 -20.73 6.24
N THR A 139 14.36 -20.14 5.70
CA THR A 139 14.95 -18.87 6.18
C THR A 139 14.84 -17.73 5.17
N THR A 140 14.19 -17.98 4.03
CA THR A 140 14.01 -16.98 2.97
C THR A 140 12.67 -16.30 3.15
N TYR A 141 12.67 -14.98 3.29
CA TYR A 141 11.47 -14.16 3.45
C TYR A 141 11.27 -13.32 2.19
N ALA A 142 10.02 -13.07 1.83
CA ALA A 142 9.70 -12.14 0.76
C ALA A 142 9.85 -10.70 1.25
N THR A 143 10.49 -9.87 0.43
CA THR A 143 10.51 -8.42 0.55
C THR A 143 9.77 -7.80 -0.62
N ALA A 144 9.18 -6.64 -0.38
CA ALA A 144 8.51 -5.85 -1.41
C ALA A 144 8.62 -4.38 -1.06
N GLU A 145 8.58 -3.55 -2.09
CA GLU A 145 8.60 -2.09 -1.98
C GLU A 145 7.40 -1.55 -2.75
N ALA A 146 6.80 -0.48 -2.22
CA ALA A 146 5.76 0.25 -2.89
C ALA A 146 5.92 1.75 -2.61
N ARG A 147 5.52 2.55 -3.59
CA ARG A 147 5.51 4.00 -3.52
C ARG A 147 4.08 4.50 -3.61
N ALA A 148 3.73 5.46 -2.76
CA ALA A 148 2.45 6.14 -2.82
C ALA A 148 2.67 7.65 -2.93
N VAL A 149 1.97 8.28 -3.86
CA VAL A 149 2.07 9.71 -4.16
C VAL A 149 0.80 10.41 -3.66
N ILE A 150 0.98 11.65 -3.19
CA ILE A 150 -0.06 12.56 -2.76
C ILE A 150 -0.07 13.73 -3.75
N GLU A 151 -1.12 13.83 -4.56
CA GLU A 151 -1.26 14.90 -5.54
C GLU A 151 -2.31 15.92 -5.07
N PRO A 152 -1.97 17.22 -4.99
CA PRO A 152 -2.98 18.24 -4.76
C PRO A 152 -3.90 18.35 -5.98
N ARG A 153 -5.22 18.36 -5.73
CA ARG A 153 -6.24 18.46 -6.79
C ARG A 153 -6.79 19.87 -6.97
N CYS A 154 -6.49 20.76 -6.01
CA CYS A 154 -7.04 22.10 -5.97
C CYS A 154 -6.06 23.16 -6.49
N SER A 155 -6.61 24.13 -7.19
CA SER A 155 -5.94 25.38 -7.56
C SER A 155 -6.72 26.57 -7.00
N LEU A 156 -6.01 27.59 -6.51
CA LEU A 156 -6.65 28.84 -6.09
C LEU A 156 -7.04 29.63 -7.35
N GLN A 157 -8.27 30.11 -7.36
CA GLN A 157 -8.72 31.04 -8.37
C GLN A 157 -8.58 32.47 -7.80
N PRO A 158 -8.02 33.42 -8.56
CA PRO A 158 -8.03 34.81 -8.13
C PRO A 158 -9.48 35.29 -7.96
N PRO A 159 -9.77 36.17 -6.99
CA PRO A 159 -11.11 36.71 -6.80
C PRO A 159 -11.61 37.37 -8.09
N GLU A 160 -12.91 37.27 -8.38
CA GLU A 160 -13.51 37.91 -9.54
C GLU A 160 -13.28 39.43 -9.49
N GLU A 161 -12.89 40.04 -10.63
CA GLU A 161 -12.64 41.47 -10.71
C GLU A 161 -13.85 42.29 -10.23
N GLY A 162 -13.71 42.97 -9.09
CA GLY A 162 -14.74 43.86 -8.53
C GLY A 162 -15.27 43.47 -7.16
N ASN A 163 -14.79 42.37 -6.55
CA ASN A 163 -15.05 42.07 -5.15
C ASN A 163 -13.92 42.63 -4.27
N ASP A 164 -14.08 43.86 -3.78
CA ASP A 164 -13.14 44.57 -2.88
C ASP A 164 -13.35 44.18 -1.40
N ASN A 165 -14.06 43.08 -1.12
CA ASN A 165 -14.25 42.60 0.24
C ASN A 165 -13.09 41.66 0.62
N ASP A 166 -12.17 42.17 1.45
CA ASP A 166 -11.08 41.39 2.07
C ASP A 166 -11.58 40.23 2.97
N GLU A 167 -12.90 40.12 3.18
CA GLU A 167 -13.54 39.09 4.02
C GLU A 167 -13.92 37.82 3.24
N ASP A 168 -13.94 37.87 1.90
CA ASP A 168 -14.32 36.73 1.06
C ASP A 168 -13.09 35.84 0.77
N LEU A 169 -13.13 34.57 1.18
CA LEU A 169 -12.07 33.61 0.90
C LEU A 169 -11.97 33.33 -0.61
N PRO A 170 -10.77 33.06 -1.14
CA PRO A 170 -10.64 32.74 -2.56
C PRO A 170 -11.29 31.41 -2.90
N GLN A 171 -11.90 31.36 -4.07
CA GLN A 171 -12.53 30.14 -4.59
C GLN A 171 -11.48 29.06 -4.86
N LEU A 172 -11.80 27.81 -4.49
CA LEU A 172 -11.00 26.65 -4.86
C LEU A 172 -11.61 25.93 -6.06
N ASN A 173 -10.80 25.68 -7.09
CA ASN A 173 -11.14 24.73 -8.15
C ASN A 173 -10.44 23.41 -7.87
N CYS A 174 -11.20 22.41 -7.44
CA CYS A 174 -10.72 21.08 -7.09
C CYS A 174 -11.28 20.06 -8.08
N GLY A 175 -10.41 19.48 -8.91
CA GLY A 175 -10.83 18.45 -9.87
C GLY A 175 -11.94 18.88 -10.85
N GLY A 176 -12.04 20.19 -11.14
CA GLY A 176 -13.08 20.75 -12.01
C GLY A 176 -14.36 21.21 -11.30
N GLN A 177 -14.48 21.00 -9.99
CA GLN A 177 -15.54 21.56 -9.15
C GLN A 177 -15.05 22.84 -8.48
N ASN A 178 -15.87 23.89 -8.53
CA ASN A 178 -15.63 25.14 -7.82
C ASN A 178 -16.27 25.07 -6.43
N TRP A 179 -15.50 25.44 -5.41
CA TRP A 179 -15.90 25.54 -4.02
C TRP A 179 -15.81 26.99 -3.59
N ASP A 180 -16.98 27.57 -3.28
CA ASP A 180 -17.10 28.90 -2.70
C ASP A 180 -17.01 28.77 -1.18
N LEU A 181 -15.98 29.37 -0.59
CA LEU A 181 -15.64 29.14 0.81
C LEU A 181 -16.11 30.32 1.64
N ASP A 182 -17.02 30.06 2.57
CA ASP A 182 -17.53 31.06 3.50
C ASP A 182 -16.79 30.95 4.84
N ALA A 183 -16.13 32.03 5.25
CA ALA A 183 -15.44 32.10 6.54
C ALA A 183 -16.41 32.02 7.74
N ASP A 184 -17.67 32.42 7.56
CA ASP A 184 -18.73 32.40 8.56
C ASP A 184 -19.54 31.08 8.53
N ASP A 185 -19.49 30.32 7.42
CA ASP A 185 -20.15 29.02 7.26
C ASP A 185 -19.20 27.92 6.77
N LEU A 186 -18.61 27.20 7.73
CA LEU A 186 -17.68 26.08 7.48
C LEU A 186 -18.38 24.73 7.20
N SER A 187 -19.69 24.72 6.91
CA SER A 187 -20.43 23.48 6.66
C SER A 187 -20.28 22.94 5.24
N ASP A 188 -19.90 23.78 4.27
CA ASP A 188 -19.76 23.42 2.85
C ASP A 188 -18.30 23.50 2.39
N LEU A 189 -17.44 22.65 2.96
CA LEU A 189 -16.01 22.58 2.64
C LEU A 189 -15.69 21.32 1.81
N PRO A 190 -14.70 21.40 0.88
CA PRO A 190 -14.20 20.22 0.17
C PRO A 190 -13.67 19.17 1.14
N GLY A 191 -13.99 17.90 0.86
CA GLY A 191 -13.50 16.77 1.63
C GLY A 191 -12.02 16.48 1.35
N PRO A 192 -11.40 15.58 2.14
CA PRO A 192 -10.02 15.17 1.92
C PRO A 192 -9.72 14.66 0.51
N ASP A 193 -10.66 13.91 -0.09
CA ASP A 193 -10.50 13.32 -1.43
C ASP A 193 -10.77 14.34 -2.56
N ASP A 194 -11.43 15.45 -2.25
CA ASP A 194 -11.59 16.59 -3.16
C ASP A 194 -10.30 17.41 -3.19
N LEU A 195 -9.64 17.56 -2.03
CA LEU A 195 -8.39 18.33 -1.88
C LEU A 195 -7.17 17.61 -2.46
N PHE A 196 -7.07 16.30 -2.25
CA PHE A 196 -5.90 15.50 -2.61
C PHE A 196 -6.29 14.16 -3.21
N ASP A 197 -5.52 13.70 -4.18
CA ASP A 197 -5.51 12.32 -4.65
C ASP A 197 -4.36 11.55 -4.00
N VAL A 198 -4.60 10.30 -3.62
CA VAL A 198 -3.57 9.42 -3.06
C VAL A 198 -3.61 8.09 -3.80
N HIS A 199 -2.52 7.75 -4.48
CA HIS A 199 -2.45 6.55 -5.30
C HIS A 199 -1.05 5.93 -5.28
N LEU A 200 -0.96 4.66 -5.68
CA LEU A 200 0.31 3.96 -5.85
C LEU A 200 1.01 4.43 -7.12
N ALA A 201 2.32 4.61 -7.04
CA ALA A 201 3.19 4.95 -8.16
C ALA A 201 4.28 3.87 -8.32
N ASP A 202 4.80 3.76 -9.54
CA ASP A 202 5.86 2.81 -9.92
C ASP A 202 7.26 3.31 -9.55
#